data_AF-A0A962X885-F1
#
_entry.id   AF-A0A962X885-F1
#
_cell.length_a   1.000
_cell.length_b   1.000
_cell.length_c   1.000
_cell.angle_alpha   90.00
_cell.angle_beta   90.00
_cell.angle_gamma   90.00
#
_symmetry.space_group_name_H-M   'P 1'
#
loop_
_entity.id
_entity.type
_entity.pdbx_description
1 polymer ?
#
loop_
_entity_poly.entity_id
_entity_poly.type
_entity_poly.pdbx_seq_one_letter_code
_entity_poly.pdbx_strand_id
1 'polypeptide(L)'
;MKQPKILAFVMAGGEGARLSPLTAYNSKPSLPFGSRYRIVDFVLSNLLNSGIQSIYMLVQYKSQSLIEHVRKAWVVSPMRNEEFVTVVPPQMMRGGDWFQGTADAVYQNINLIQLHN
;
A
#
# COMPACT_ATOMS: atom_id res chain seq x y z
N MET A 1 -12.36 -21.16 -16.49
CA MET A 1 -12.88 -20.81 -15.14
C MET A 1 -12.73 -19.31 -14.96
N LYS A 2 -13.74 -18.62 -14.42
CA LYS A 2 -13.64 -17.18 -14.12
C LYS A 2 -12.68 -17.02 -12.94
N GLN A 3 -11.60 -16.26 -13.11
CA GLN A 3 -10.67 -15.95 -12.02
C GLN A 3 -11.46 -15.23 -10.90
N PRO A 4 -11.21 -15.55 -9.61
CA PRO A 4 -11.85 -14.84 -8.51
C PRO A 4 -11.43 -13.37 -8.52
N LYS A 5 -12.38 -12.47 -8.26
CA LYS A 5 -12.12 -11.04 -8.11
C LYS A 5 -11.57 -10.81 -6.70
N ILE A 6 -10.28 -10.50 -6.58
CA ILE A 6 -9.56 -10.36 -5.31
C ILE A 6 -9.01 -8.94 -5.19
N LEU A 7 -9.38 -8.26 -4.09
CA LEU A 7 -8.83 -6.97 -3.70
C LEU A 7 -7.82 -7.15 -2.56
N ALA A 8 -6.60 -6.64 -2.73
CA ALA A 8 -5.58 -6.65 -1.70
C ALA A 8 -5.47 -5.29 -1.01
N PHE A 9 -5.41 -5.31 0.32
CA PHE A 9 -4.99 -4.17 1.14
C PHE A 9 -3.61 -4.43 1.74
N VAL A 10 -2.64 -3.60 1.37
CA VAL A 10 -1.28 -3.63 1.91
C VAL A 10 -1.14 -2.58 3.01
N MET A 11 -0.91 -3.04 4.23
CA MET A 11 -0.76 -2.19 5.42
C MET A 11 0.66 -1.62 5.49
N ALA A 12 0.87 -0.45 4.88
CA ALA A 12 2.18 0.21 4.78
C ALA A 12 2.34 1.43 5.72
N GLY A 13 1.49 1.53 6.73
CA GLY A 13 1.43 2.65 7.68
C GLY A 13 2.31 2.53 8.93
N GLY A 14 3.15 1.50 9.08
CA GLY A 14 3.95 1.32 10.30
C GLY A 14 5.14 2.28 10.42
N GLU A 15 5.30 2.92 11.59
CA GLU A 15 6.43 3.84 11.87
C GLU A 15 7.78 3.11 11.87
N GLY A 16 7.83 1.89 12.41
CA GLY A 16 9.06 1.10 12.46
C GLY A 16 10.11 1.66 13.44
N ALA A 17 9.69 2.18 14.59
CA ALA A 17 10.56 2.80 15.60
C ALA A 17 11.75 1.92 16.04
N ARG A 18 11.58 0.58 16.05
CA ARG A 18 12.64 -0.38 16.40
C ARG A 18 13.80 -0.42 15.40
N LEU A 19 13.64 0.16 14.21
CA LEU A 19 14.67 0.26 13.17
C LEU A 19 15.34 1.63 13.15
N SER A 20 15.10 2.47 14.16
CA SER A 20 15.85 3.72 14.33
C SER A 20 17.37 3.44 14.31
N PRO A 21 18.20 4.25 13.61
CA PRO A 21 17.86 5.52 12.96
C PRO A 21 17.36 5.40 11.52
N LEU A 22 17.26 4.21 10.95
CA LEU A 22 16.92 4.02 9.53
C LEU A 22 15.52 4.57 9.17
N THR A 23 14.59 4.56 10.14
CA THR A 23 13.22 5.07 9.99
C THR A 23 13.04 6.52 10.45
N ALA A 24 14.13 7.27 10.62
CA ALA A 24 14.07 8.68 11.03
C ALA A 24 13.29 9.55 10.03
N TYR A 25 13.48 9.34 8.73
CA TYR A 25 12.86 10.15 7.66
C TYR A 25 11.99 9.35 6.70
N ASN A 26 12.03 8.02 6.78
CA ASN A 26 11.32 7.12 5.87
C ASN A 26 10.47 6.13 6.66
N SER A 27 9.32 5.75 6.09
CA SER A 27 8.54 4.63 6.60
C SER A 27 9.30 3.31 6.49
N LYS A 28 9.05 2.35 7.38
CA LYS A 28 9.66 1.01 7.32
C LYS A 28 9.54 0.35 5.93
N PRO A 29 8.39 0.38 5.24
CA PRO A 29 8.28 -0.23 3.91
C PRO A 29 9.15 0.43 2.83
N SER A 30 9.54 1.70 3.03
CA SER A 30 10.39 2.46 2.09
C SER A 30 11.87 2.14 2.19
N LEU A 31 12.28 1.37 3.21
CA LEU A 31 13.70 1.12 3.43
C LEU A 31 14.29 0.27 2.30
N PRO A 32 15.49 0.62 1.79
CA PRO A 32 16.22 -0.20 0.83
C PRO A 32 16.51 -1.59 1.39
N PHE A 33 16.46 -2.60 0.52
CA PHE A 33 16.78 -3.99 0.83
C PHE A 33 17.36 -4.66 -0.42
N GLY A 34 18.42 -5.47 -0.26
CA GLY A 34 18.98 -6.22 -1.39
C GLY A 34 19.46 -5.35 -2.55
N SER A 35 20.18 -4.25 -2.27
CA SER A 35 20.73 -3.29 -3.22
C SER A 35 19.70 -2.41 -3.95
N ARG A 36 18.80 -3.02 -4.74
CA ARG A 36 17.89 -2.29 -5.65
C ARG A 36 16.44 -2.24 -5.19
N TYR A 37 16.05 -3.09 -4.25
CA TYR A 37 14.67 -3.21 -3.81
C TYR A 37 14.41 -2.36 -2.58
N ARG A 38 13.12 -2.20 -2.27
CA ARG A 38 12.62 -1.78 -0.97
C ARG A 38 11.81 -2.89 -0.34
N ILE A 39 11.63 -2.83 0.97
CA ILE A 39 10.85 -3.83 1.71
C ILE A 39 9.45 -4.04 1.11
N VAL A 40 8.80 -2.98 0.64
CA VAL A 40 7.47 -3.06 0.00
C VAL A 40 7.45 -3.91 -1.27
N ASP A 41 8.57 -4.00 -2.00
CA ASP A 41 8.62 -4.68 -3.30
C ASP A 41 8.36 -6.17 -3.15
N PHE A 42 8.78 -6.79 -2.05
CA PHE A 42 8.52 -8.20 -1.78
C PHE A 42 7.02 -8.50 -1.66
N VAL A 43 6.27 -7.63 -1.00
CA VAL A 43 4.81 -7.80 -0.84
C VAL A 43 4.11 -7.62 -2.18
N LEU A 44 4.48 -6.59 -2.94
CA LEU A 44 3.88 -6.33 -4.26
C LEU A 44 4.23 -7.44 -5.26
N SER A 45 5.49 -7.86 -5.33
CA SER A 45 5.92 -9.00 -6.17
C SER A 45 5.14 -10.27 -5.83
N ASN A 46 4.94 -10.58 -4.55
CA ASN A 46 4.18 -11.76 -4.14
C ASN A 46 2.71 -11.70 -4.59
N LEU A 47 2.06 -10.55 -4.44
CA LEU A 47 0.68 -10.35 -4.89
C LEU A 47 0.56 -10.50 -6.41
N LEU A 48 1.42 -9.82 -7.18
CA LEU A 48 1.40 -9.90 -8.64
C LEU A 48 1.72 -11.31 -9.15
N ASN A 49 2.74 -11.96 -8.60
CA ASN A 49 3.09 -13.35 -8.97
C ASN A 49 1.98 -14.36 -8.60
N SER A 50 1.10 -13.99 -7.66
CA SER A 50 -0.09 -14.79 -7.29
C SER A 50 -1.33 -14.42 -8.11
N GLY A 51 -1.23 -13.53 -9.10
CA GLY A 51 -2.35 -13.06 -9.91
C GLY A 51 -3.26 -12.03 -9.22
N ILE A 52 -2.87 -11.49 -8.05
CA ILE A 52 -3.62 -10.47 -7.32
C ILE A 52 -3.10 -9.10 -7.74
N GLN A 53 -3.88 -8.40 -8.57
CA GLN A 53 -3.43 -7.20 -9.27
C GLN A 53 -4.27 -5.95 -8.98
N SER A 54 -5.31 -6.06 -8.15
CA SER A 54 -6.07 -4.92 -7.63
C SER A 54 -5.60 -4.64 -6.20
N ILE A 55 -4.74 -3.64 -6.03
CA ILE A 55 -4.00 -3.43 -4.77
C ILE A 55 -4.17 -1.99 -4.27
N TYR A 56 -4.71 -1.84 -3.06
CA TYR A 56 -4.64 -0.60 -2.29
C TYR A 56 -3.55 -0.68 -1.23
N MET A 57 -2.71 0.33 -1.14
CA MET A 57 -1.65 0.44 -0.15
C MET A 57 -1.99 1.54 0.86
N LEU A 58 -2.35 1.15 2.08
CA LEU A 58 -2.71 2.09 3.14
C LEU A 58 -1.44 2.63 3.80
N VAL A 59 -1.18 3.93 3.68
CA VAL A 59 0.01 4.60 4.22
C VAL A 59 -0.34 5.55 5.35
N GLN A 60 0.62 5.87 6.22
CA GLN A 60 0.41 6.77 7.36
C GLN A 60 1.66 7.59 7.66
N TYR A 61 2.64 7.05 8.38
CA TYR A 61 3.83 7.80 8.78
C TYR A 61 4.88 7.89 7.67
N LYS A 62 5.51 9.07 7.49
CA LYS A 62 6.72 9.30 6.69
C LYS A 62 6.69 8.63 5.30
N SER A 63 5.54 8.74 4.62
CA SER A 63 5.18 7.93 3.45
C SER A 63 5.58 8.53 2.10
N GLN A 64 6.06 9.78 2.04
CA GLN A 64 6.35 10.45 0.76
C GLN A 64 7.31 9.65 -0.13
N SER A 65 8.41 9.15 0.45
CA SER A 65 9.38 8.32 -0.28
C SER A 65 8.74 7.01 -0.80
N LEU A 66 7.81 6.43 -0.05
CA LEU A 66 7.06 5.24 -0.46
C LEU A 66 6.17 5.54 -1.65
N ILE A 67 5.40 6.62 -1.57
CA ILE A 67 4.46 7.06 -2.61
C ILE A 67 5.22 7.28 -3.93
N GLU A 68 6.34 8.00 -3.87
CA GLU A 68 7.19 8.24 -5.03
C GLU A 68 7.74 6.95 -5.65
N HIS A 69 8.18 6.00 -4.82
CA HIS A 69 8.68 4.71 -5.28
C HIS A 69 7.61 3.88 -5.96
N VAL A 70 6.43 3.75 -5.34
CA VAL A 70 5.31 3.01 -5.91
C VAL A 70 4.87 3.63 -7.24
N ARG A 71 4.74 4.97 -7.30
CA ARG A 71 4.37 5.66 -8.54
C ARG A 71 5.36 5.39 -9.69
N LYS A 72 6.66 5.30 -9.39
CA LYS A 72 7.71 5.14 -10.41
C LYS A 72 7.94 3.67 -10.79
N ALA A 73 7.95 2.77 -9.81
CA ALA A 73 8.38 1.38 -9.99
C ALA A 73 7.22 0.41 -10.22
N TRP A 74 6.00 0.77 -9.80
CA TRP A 74 4.83 -0.12 -9.81
C TRP A 74 3.71 0.43 -10.68
N VAL A 75 4.05 0.85 -11.91
CA VAL A 75 3.09 1.28 -12.93
C VAL A 75 2.44 0.03 -13.54
N VAL A 76 1.13 -0.07 -13.40
CA VAL A 76 0.34 -1.16 -14.01
C VAL A 76 -0.12 -0.73 -15.40
N SER A 77 -0.16 -1.68 -16.36
CA SER A 77 -0.56 -1.39 -17.73
C SER A 77 -2.03 -0.93 -17.80
N PRO A 78 -2.33 0.21 -18.43
CA PRO A 78 -3.70 0.71 -18.55
C PRO A 78 -4.59 -0.15 -19.47
N MET A 79 -4.05 -1.16 -20.14
CA MET A 79 -4.84 -2.05 -21.00
C MET A 79 -5.82 -2.94 -20.24
N ARG A 80 -5.67 -3.09 -18.91
CA ARG A 80 -6.57 -3.88 -18.07
C ARG A 80 -7.21 -2.98 -17.02
N ASN A 81 -8.47 -2.62 -17.25
CA ASN A 81 -9.24 -1.67 -16.42
C ASN A 81 -9.36 -2.05 -14.92
N GLU A 82 -9.02 -3.28 -14.54
CA GLU A 82 -9.20 -3.79 -13.17
C GLU A 82 -7.87 -3.92 -12.39
N GLU A 83 -6.73 -3.74 -13.04
CA GLU A 83 -5.40 -3.91 -12.42
C GLU A 83 -4.81 -2.56 -12.01
N PHE A 84 -4.42 -2.42 -10.76
CA PHE A 84 -3.84 -1.19 -10.21
C PHE A 84 -3.02 -1.43 -8.95
N VAL A 85 -2.05 -0.55 -8.71
CA VAL A 85 -1.40 -0.37 -7.41
C VAL A 85 -1.59 1.09 -6.99
N THR A 86 -2.48 1.32 -6.04
CA THR A 86 -2.87 2.67 -5.62
C THR A 86 -2.51 2.91 -4.16
N VAL A 87 -1.78 3.99 -3.89
CA VAL A 87 -1.47 4.40 -2.52
C VAL A 87 -2.61 5.24 -1.95
N VAL A 88 -3.05 4.91 -0.74
CA VAL A 88 -4.18 5.54 -0.05
C VAL A 88 -3.68 6.15 1.26
N PRO A 89 -3.51 7.48 1.32
CA PRO A 89 -3.23 8.18 2.57
C PRO A 89 -4.51 8.28 3.43
N PRO A 90 -4.40 8.62 4.72
CA PRO A 90 -5.56 8.86 5.58
C PRO A 90 -6.45 9.96 4.98
N GLN A 91 -7.73 9.66 4.78
CA GLN A 91 -8.68 10.55 4.10
C GLN A 91 -9.49 11.42 5.09
N MET A 92 -9.38 11.18 6.40
CA MET A 92 -10.10 11.93 7.44
C MET A 92 -11.64 11.92 7.30
N MET A 93 -12.20 11.02 6.49
CA MET A 93 -13.63 11.00 6.11
C MET A 93 -14.59 10.70 7.28
N ARG A 94 -14.10 10.09 8.36
CA ARG A 94 -14.92 9.59 9.49
C ARG A 94 -14.49 10.17 10.84
N GLY A 95 -14.06 11.43 10.86
CA GLY A 95 -13.82 12.14 12.13
C GLY A 95 -12.54 12.97 12.20
N GLY A 96 -11.90 13.31 11.07
CA GLY A 96 -10.74 14.20 11.11
C GLY A 96 -9.44 13.56 11.60
N ASP A 97 -9.46 12.29 12.03
CA ASP A 97 -8.30 11.64 12.61
C ASP A 97 -7.48 10.84 11.60
N TRP A 98 -6.21 10.62 11.95
CA TRP A 98 -5.37 9.60 11.31
C TRP A 98 -5.91 8.20 11.62
N PHE A 99 -5.42 7.18 10.94
CA PHE A 99 -5.78 5.80 11.27
C PHE A 99 -5.41 5.48 12.72
N GLN A 100 -6.39 5.07 13.51
CA GLN A 100 -6.25 4.69 14.92
C GLN A 100 -5.64 3.30 15.10
N GLY A 101 -5.51 2.55 14.01
CA GLY A 101 -4.94 1.22 13.98
C GLY A 101 -5.10 0.57 12.61
N THR A 102 -4.64 -0.67 12.49
CA THR A 102 -4.71 -1.41 11.23
C THR A 102 -6.14 -1.73 10.80
N ALA A 103 -6.99 -2.17 11.72
CA ALA A 103 -8.40 -2.41 11.46
C ALA A 103 -9.14 -1.12 11.10
N ASP A 104 -8.83 -0.02 11.79
CA ASP A 104 -9.42 1.29 11.53
C ASP A 104 -9.04 1.80 10.13
N ALA A 105 -7.79 1.60 9.68
CA ALA A 105 -7.39 1.97 8.33
C ALA A 105 -8.22 1.26 7.25
N VAL A 106 -8.55 -0.03 7.44
CA VAL A 106 -9.45 -0.76 6.53
C VAL A 106 -10.87 -0.23 6.65
N TYR A 107 -11.36 -0.02 7.88
CA TYR A 107 -12.72 0.45 8.14
C TYR A 107 -13.00 1.83 7.54
N GLN A 108 -12.08 2.79 7.67
CA GLN A 108 -12.19 4.11 7.07
C GLN A 108 -12.24 4.07 5.53
N ASN A 109 -11.68 3.01 4.92
CA ASN A 109 -11.61 2.83 3.47
C ASN A 109 -12.59 1.76 2.94
N ILE A 110 -13.66 1.46 3.68
CA ILE A 110 -14.65 0.43 3.28
C ILE A 110 -15.35 0.78 1.95
N ASN A 111 -15.45 2.06 1.61
CA ASN A 111 -15.96 2.54 0.32
C ASN A 111 -15.11 2.03 -0.85
N LEU A 112 -13.79 1.87 -0.68
CA LEU A 112 -12.92 1.32 -1.73
C LEU A 112 -13.23 -0.14 -2.05
N ILE A 113 -13.71 -0.90 -1.05
CA ILE A 113 -14.18 -2.28 -1.25
C ILE A 113 -15.47 -2.27 -2.07
N GLN A 114 -16.40 -1.36 -1.75
CA GLN A 114 -17.67 -1.22 -2.47
C GLN A 114 -17.46 -0.78 -3.93
N LEU A 115 -16.52 0.12 -4.20
CA LEU A 115 -16.15 0.55 -5.54
C LEU A 115 -15.52 -0.58 -6.37
N HIS A 116 -14.81 -1.49 -5.71
CA HIS A 116 -14.21 -2.62 -6.39
C HIS A 116 -15.22 -3.72 -6.69
N ASN A 117 -16.26 -3.92 -5.89
CA ASN A 117 -17.26 -4.98 -6.11
C ASN A 117 -18.10 -4.72 -7.36
#